data_AF-A0A2J6HYK1-F1
#
_entry.id   AF-A0A2J6HYK1-F1
#
_cell.length_a   1.000
_cell.length_b   1.000
_cell.length_c   1.000
_cell.angle_alpha   90.00
_cell.angle_beta   90.00
_cell.angle_gamma   90.00
#
_symmetry.space_group_name_H-M   'P 1'
#
loop_
_entity.id
_entity.type
_entity.pdbx_description
1 polymer ?
#
loop_
_entity_poly.entity_id
_entity_poly.type
_entity_poly.pdbx_seq_one_letter_code
_entity_poly.pdbx_strand_id
1 'polypeptide(L)'
;MKTYTISTSSSPTAGGTTSGGGDYTHGSTVNLSASANSGYDFVNWTEGASVISTSSSLSFTATSDRDLVANFTVTCSDNLHLNNITITGSVPDYEAKYNIYAAESSATFVVQSPNGNVTFAAGSSITLYPGFHAQSGSGFRAYIGGSCAAKEDPLISFQEPECLSDCGNYRIFPNPSSTGIFTLEALRSDQNRKIVAIYDFSGRRISYTEFSMLTHTTINLSAQEKGIYLVRIISKDNSETLKIIRQ
;
A
#
# COMPACT_ATOMS: atom_id res chain seq x y z
N MET A 1 45.87 -24.78 2.43
CA MET A 1 44.64 -25.53 2.77
C MET A 1 43.58 -25.15 1.76
N LYS A 2 42.71 -26.08 1.34
CA LYS A 2 41.60 -25.74 0.44
C LYS A 2 40.56 -24.92 1.21
N THR A 3 40.11 -23.82 0.65
CA THR A 3 39.06 -22.95 1.20
C THR A 3 37.83 -22.99 0.31
N TYR A 4 36.68 -22.72 0.90
CA TYR A 4 35.39 -22.60 0.22
C TYR A 4 34.68 -21.34 0.64
N THR A 5 34.08 -20.65 -0.32
CA THR A 5 33.31 -19.42 -0.10
C THR A 5 31.84 -19.78 0.09
N ILE A 6 31.28 -19.30 1.19
CA ILE A 6 29.86 -19.44 1.52
C ILE A 6 29.22 -18.06 1.45
N SER A 7 28.39 -17.84 0.42
CA SER A 7 27.64 -16.59 0.25
C SER A 7 26.25 -16.74 0.86
N THR A 8 25.78 -15.68 1.52
CA THR A 8 24.40 -15.58 2.00
C THR A 8 23.72 -14.33 1.47
N SER A 9 22.45 -14.42 1.15
CA SER A 9 21.61 -13.28 0.75
C SER A 9 20.19 -13.42 1.31
N SER A 10 19.46 -12.31 1.37
CA SER A 10 18.06 -12.27 1.82
C SER A 10 17.14 -12.04 0.62
N SER A 11 16.01 -12.75 0.58
CA SER A 11 14.97 -12.55 -0.43
C SER A 11 13.57 -12.48 0.22
N PRO A 12 12.86 -11.34 0.14
CA PRO A 12 13.34 -10.05 -0.35
C PRO A 12 14.47 -9.48 0.52
N THR A 13 15.29 -8.57 -0.03
CA THR A 13 16.38 -7.90 0.70
C THR A 13 15.90 -7.20 1.98
N ALA A 14 14.71 -6.59 1.92
CA ALA A 14 14.11 -5.92 3.08
C ALA A 14 13.59 -6.90 4.15
N GLY A 15 13.45 -8.18 3.82
CA GLY A 15 12.81 -9.18 4.68
C GLY A 15 13.63 -9.57 5.91
N GLY A 16 14.95 -9.39 5.86
CA GLY A 16 15.80 -9.73 6.99
C GLY A 16 17.29 -9.65 6.66
N THR A 17 18.09 -10.06 7.63
CA THR A 17 19.54 -10.15 7.51
C THR A 17 20.02 -11.59 7.63
N THR A 18 21.17 -11.87 7.03
CA THR A 18 21.87 -13.16 7.15
C THR A 18 23.24 -12.93 7.77
N SER A 19 23.76 -13.93 8.49
CA SER A 19 25.12 -13.91 9.04
C SER A 19 25.76 -15.30 8.96
N GLY A 20 27.10 -15.34 9.09
CA GLY A 20 27.89 -16.57 9.02
C GLY A 20 28.41 -16.93 7.61
N GLY A 21 28.15 -16.10 6.60
CA GLY A 21 28.84 -16.22 5.30
C GLY A 21 30.32 -15.83 5.40
N GLY A 22 31.13 -16.28 4.44
CA GLY A 22 32.56 -16.01 4.37
C GLY A 22 33.37 -17.19 3.82
N ASP A 23 34.70 -17.10 3.95
CA ASP A 23 35.62 -18.15 3.51
C ASP A 23 35.96 -19.11 4.65
N TYR A 24 35.80 -20.41 4.39
CA TYR A 24 36.02 -21.47 5.37
C TYR A 24 37.04 -22.49 4.86
N THR A 25 37.91 -22.99 5.73
CA THR A 25 38.77 -24.13 5.36
C THR A 25 37.97 -25.41 5.20
N HIS A 26 38.39 -26.28 4.27
CA HIS A 26 37.77 -27.57 4.04
C HIS A 26 37.63 -28.37 5.35
N GLY A 27 36.41 -28.82 5.65
CA GLY A 27 36.10 -29.60 6.85
C GLY A 27 35.70 -28.76 8.07
N SER A 28 35.80 -27.43 8.00
CA SER A 28 35.30 -26.55 9.07
C SER A 28 33.78 -26.53 9.13
N THR A 29 33.24 -26.35 10.32
CA THR A 29 31.80 -26.13 10.54
C THR A 29 31.44 -24.68 10.20
N VAL A 30 30.42 -24.53 9.35
CA VAL A 30 29.78 -23.27 9.00
C VAL A 30 28.48 -23.18 9.80
N ASN A 31 28.25 -22.04 10.46
CA ASN A 31 27.01 -21.76 11.19
C ASN A 31 26.38 -20.49 10.64
N LEU A 32 25.29 -20.65 9.90
CA LEU A 32 24.52 -19.55 9.34
C LEU A 32 23.32 -19.25 10.22
N SER A 33 22.93 -17.97 10.25
CA SER A 33 21.68 -17.53 10.85
C SER A 33 20.99 -16.51 9.96
N ALA A 34 19.66 -16.58 9.95
CA ALA A 34 18.77 -15.59 9.35
C ALA A 34 17.95 -14.92 10.46
N SER A 35 17.87 -13.60 10.44
CA SER A 35 17.03 -12.81 11.35
C SER A 35 16.06 -11.99 10.53
N ALA A 36 14.77 -12.24 10.73
CA ALA A 36 13.72 -11.50 10.03
C ALA A 36 13.59 -10.08 10.58
N ASN A 37 13.39 -9.12 9.69
CA ASN A 37 13.04 -7.76 10.07
C ASN A 37 11.60 -7.69 10.57
N SER A 38 11.23 -6.62 11.27
CA SER A 38 9.84 -6.39 11.68
C SER A 38 8.90 -6.42 10.47
N GLY A 39 7.78 -7.14 10.60
CA GLY A 39 6.83 -7.34 9.51
C GLY A 39 7.19 -8.47 8.54
N TYR A 40 8.18 -9.30 8.87
CA TYR A 40 8.56 -10.48 8.10
C TYR A 40 8.76 -11.72 8.97
N ASP A 41 8.48 -12.87 8.38
CA ASP A 41 8.81 -14.19 8.91
C ASP A 41 9.84 -14.86 8.02
N PHE A 42 10.80 -15.54 8.65
CA PHE A 42 11.69 -16.44 7.94
C PHE A 42 10.91 -17.67 7.46
N VAL A 43 11.07 -18.01 6.19
CA VAL A 43 10.39 -19.16 5.56
C VAL A 43 11.33 -20.35 5.45
N ASN A 44 12.49 -20.17 4.79
CA ASN A 44 13.46 -21.23 4.57
C ASN A 44 14.80 -20.70 4.02
N TRP A 45 15.82 -21.55 4.04
CA TRP A 45 17.05 -21.42 3.27
C TRP A 45 16.91 -22.22 1.96
N THR A 46 17.28 -21.61 0.83
CA THR A 46 17.39 -22.28 -0.47
C THR A 46 18.78 -22.19 -1.06
N GLU A 47 19.12 -23.16 -1.91
CA GLU A 47 20.25 -23.13 -2.82
C GLU A 47 19.71 -23.41 -4.22
N GLY A 48 19.78 -22.41 -5.10
CA GLY A 48 19.00 -22.44 -6.35
C GLY A 48 17.49 -22.59 -6.08
N ALA A 49 16.87 -23.61 -6.66
CA ALA A 49 15.44 -23.90 -6.49
C ALA A 49 15.13 -24.86 -5.32
N SER A 50 16.16 -25.40 -4.66
CA SER A 50 15.98 -26.44 -3.63
C SER A 50 15.93 -25.83 -2.24
N VAL A 51 14.91 -26.20 -1.46
CA VAL A 51 14.84 -25.89 -0.03
C VAL A 51 15.81 -26.78 0.73
N ILE A 52 16.75 -26.16 1.43
CA ILE A 52 17.81 -26.83 2.19
C ILE A 52 17.44 -26.94 3.67
N SER A 53 16.74 -25.94 4.22
CA SER A 53 16.31 -25.95 5.62
C SER A 53 15.13 -25.01 5.84
N THR A 54 14.20 -25.39 6.71
CA THR A 54 13.14 -24.50 7.22
C THR A 54 13.48 -23.89 8.59
N SER A 55 14.65 -24.23 9.16
CA SER A 55 15.18 -23.58 10.35
C SER A 55 15.98 -22.34 9.99
N SER A 56 15.79 -21.24 10.72
CA SER A 56 16.54 -19.99 10.53
C SER A 56 18.03 -20.13 10.85
N SER A 57 18.38 -21.11 11.70
CA SER A 57 19.75 -21.56 11.90
C SER A 57 20.07 -22.77 11.01
N LEU A 58 21.22 -22.71 10.34
CA LEU A 58 21.70 -23.75 9.43
C LEU A 58 23.17 -24.04 9.71
N SER A 59 23.50 -25.29 10.05
CA SER A 59 24.87 -25.72 10.31
C SER A 59 25.26 -26.86 9.38
N PHE A 60 26.45 -26.77 8.78
CA PHE A 60 26.99 -27.79 7.87
C PHE A 60 28.52 -27.72 7.80
N THR A 61 29.14 -28.72 7.17
CA THR A 61 30.60 -28.77 6.96
C THR A 61 30.98 -28.18 5.61
N ALA A 62 31.98 -27.31 5.55
CA ALA A 62 32.48 -26.72 4.31
C ALA A 62 33.21 -27.76 3.45
N THR A 63 32.54 -28.24 2.39
CA THR A 63 33.08 -29.21 1.42
C THR A 63 33.05 -28.72 -0.04
N SER A 64 32.35 -27.61 -0.31
CA SER A 64 32.28 -26.90 -1.59
C SER A 64 31.87 -25.45 -1.37
N ASP A 65 32.04 -24.60 -2.39
CA ASP A 65 31.42 -23.27 -2.41
C ASP A 65 29.89 -23.42 -2.44
N ARG A 66 29.18 -22.46 -1.82
CA ARG A 66 27.71 -22.46 -1.74
C ARG A 66 27.15 -21.05 -1.76
N ASP A 67 26.01 -20.91 -2.44
CA ASP A 67 25.23 -19.66 -2.47
C ASP A 67 23.84 -19.92 -1.87
N LEU A 68 23.63 -19.43 -0.66
CA LEU A 68 22.44 -19.70 0.14
C LEU A 68 21.57 -18.44 0.26
N VAL A 69 20.27 -18.60 0.00
CA VAL A 69 19.29 -17.51 0.09
C VAL A 69 18.37 -17.78 1.29
N ALA A 70 18.32 -16.84 2.23
CA ALA A 70 17.29 -16.81 3.27
C ALA A 70 16.04 -16.17 2.69
N ASN A 71 14.98 -16.96 2.56
CA ASN A 71 13.69 -16.50 2.06
C ASN A 71 12.82 -16.05 3.23
N PHE A 72 12.23 -14.86 3.07
CA PHE A 72 11.32 -14.25 4.02
C PHE A 72 9.98 -14.00 3.35
N THR A 73 8.92 -14.03 4.14
CA THR A 73 7.58 -13.60 3.73
C THR A 73 7.15 -12.46 4.63
N VAL A 74 6.32 -11.56 4.12
CA VAL A 74 5.69 -10.54 4.97
C VAL A 74 4.83 -11.26 6.02
N THR A 75 5.03 -10.93 7.29
CA THR A 75 4.13 -11.33 8.39
C THR A 75 2.90 -10.44 8.32
N CYS A 76 1.87 -10.95 7.68
CA CYS A 76 0.62 -10.23 7.55
C CYS A 76 -0.11 -10.26 8.89
N SER A 77 -0.03 -9.16 9.65
CA SER A 77 -0.83 -9.02 10.87
C SER A 77 -2.32 -8.97 10.51
N ASP A 78 -3.17 -9.58 11.35
CA ASP A 78 -4.63 -9.52 11.16
C ASP A 78 -5.12 -8.06 11.09
N ASN A 79 -4.66 -7.24 12.02
CA ASN A 79 -4.85 -5.79 12.02
C ASN A 79 -3.52 -5.09 12.31
N LEU A 80 -3.30 -3.93 11.68
CA LEU A 80 -2.10 -3.13 11.85
C LEU A 80 -2.45 -1.75 12.39
N HIS A 81 -1.81 -1.37 13.50
CA HIS A 81 -1.97 -0.05 14.12
C HIS A 81 -0.69 0.75 13.93
N LEU A 82 -0.78 1.86 13.19
CA LEU A 82 0.32 2.71 12.77
C LEU A 82 0.26 4.04 13.52
N ASN A 83 0.94 4.09 14.67
CA ASN A 83 0.91 5.23 15.59
C ASN A 83 2.31 5.81 15.77
N ASN A 84 2.41 7.14 15.78
CA ASN A 84 3.65 7.90 16.00
C ASN A 84 4.73 7.64 14.94
N ILE A 85 4.34 7.60 13.67
CA ILE A 85 5.22 7.35 12.53
C ILE A 85 5.44 8.64 11.73
N THR A 86 6.67 8.87 11.29
CA THR A 86 7.02 9.93 10.34
C THR A 86 7.74 9.31 9.15
N ILE A 87 7.18 9.48 7.96
CA ILE A 87 7.71 8.95 6.71
C ILE A 87 8.55 10.01 6.01
N THR A 88 9.84 9.71 5.82
CA THR A 88 10.78 10.47 4.99
C THR A 88 11.28 9.57 3.87
N GLY A 89 11.05 9.97 2.61
CA GLY A 89 11.39 9.11 1.47
C GLY A 89 10.36 8.01 1.22
N SER A 90 10.71 7.06 0.37
CA SER A 90 9.88 5.88 0.12
C SER A 90 10.13 4.83 1.20
N VAL A 91 9.06 4.36 1.84
CA VAL A 91 9.10 3.21 2.78
C VAL A 91 8.45 1.97 2.17
N PRO A 92 8.71 0.76 2.71
CA PRO A 92 7.96 -0.42 2.34
C PRO A 92 6.45 -0.23 2.53
N ASP A 93 5.66 -0.96 1.73
CA ASP A 93 4.21 -0.99 1.84
C ASP A 93 3.81 -1.54 3.23
N TYR A 94 2.86 -0.88 3.91
CA TYR A 94 2.25 -1.40 5.12
C TYR A 94 1.08 -2.30 4.74
N GLU A 95 1.14 -3.58 5.12
CA GLU A 95 0.13 -4.57 4.76
C GLU A 95 -0.57 -5.16 5.99
N ALA A 96 -1.88 -5.38 5.89
CA ALA A 96 -2.66 -6.10 6.90
C ALA A 96 -3.70 -7.02 6.25
N LYS A 97 -3.98 -8.15 6.92
CA LYS A 97 -4.97 -9.13 6.44
C LYS A 97 -6.38 -8.57 6.46
N TYR A 98 -6.73 -7.79 7.47
CA TYR A 98 -8.05 -7.19 7.61
C TYR A 98 -7.98 -5.66 7.63
N ASN A 99 -7.43 -5.06 8.69
CA ASN A 99 -7.56 -3.61 8.87
C ASN A 99 -6.22 -2.91 9.11
N ILE A 100 -6.06 -1.73 8.52
CA ILE A 100 -5.01 -0.77 8.90
C ILE A 100 -5.67 0.42 9.60
N TYR A 101 -5.10 0.82 10.73
CA TYR A 101 -5.50 1.99 11.50
C TYR A 101 -4.31 2.93 11.64
N ALA A 102 -4.42 4.16 11.14
CA ALA A 102 -3.33 5.14 11.21
C ALA A 102 -3.70 6.32 12.11
N ALA A 103 -2.80 6.66 13.04
CA ALA A 103 -2.90 7.79 13.96
C ALA A 103 -4.04 7.72 15.02
N GLU A 104 -4.23 6.58 15.66
CA GLU A 104 -5.24 6.40 16.71
C GLU A 104 -4.92 7.15 18.02
N SER A 105 -5.94 7.48 18.80
CA SER A 105 -5.81 7.88 20.22
C SER A 105 -4.78 8.99 20.48
N SER A 106 -4.92 10.12 19.79
CA SER A 106 -3.99 11.29 19.87
C SER A 106 -2.58 11.04 19.30
N ALA A 107 -2.34 9.90 18.63
CA ALA A 107 -1.09 9.65 17.92
C ALA A 107 -1.01 10.45 16.61
N THR A 108 0.20 10.53 16.04
CA THR A 108 0.43 11.17 14.74
C THR A 108 0.96 10.18 13.71
N PHE A 109 0.57 10.37 12.45
CA PHE A 109 1.18 9.71 11.30
C PHE A 109 1.46 10.76 10.23
N VAL A 110 2.72 11.08 9.97
CA VAL A 110 3.10 12.19 9.09
C VAL A 110 3.87 11.69 7.88
N VAL A 111 3.39 12.00 6.68
CA VAL A 111 4.14 11.80 5.42
C VAL A 111 4.79 13.12 5.03
N GLN A 112 6.12 13.20 5.08
CA GLN A 112 6.84 14.45 4.87
C GLN A 112 7.12 14.72 3.39
N SER A 113 7.05 15.99 3.00
CA SER A 113 7.50 16.49 1.71
C SER A 113 9.04 16.69 1.71
N PRO A 114 9.71 16.68 0.55
CA PRO A 114 9.16 16.46 -0.80
C PRO A 114 9.12 14.98 -1.23
N ASN A 115 9.66 14.06 -0.43
CA ASN A 115 9.95 12.68 -0.89
C ASN A 115 9.22 11.58 -0.12
N GLY A 116 8.46 11.91 0.92
CA GLY A 116 7.69 10.93 1.68
C GLY A 116 6.67 10.26 0.78
N ASN A 117 6.77 8.94 0.65
CA ASN A 117 5.82 8.13 -0.10
C ASN A 117 5.46 6.91 0.74
N VAL A 118 4.17 6.67 0.94
CA VAL A 118 3.69 5.50 1.67
C VAL A 118 2.51 4.85 0.97
N THR A 119 2.47 3.52 1.05
CA THR A 119 1.38 2.68 0.58
C THR A 119 0.80 1.90 1.74
N PHE A 120 -0.52 1.89 1.89
CA PHE A 120 -1.26 1.01 2.79
C PHE A 120 -2.02 -0.04 1.98
N ALA A 121 -1.96 -1.31 2.32
CA ALA A 121 -2.77 -2.36 1.69
C ALA A 121 -3.47 -3.22 2.76
N ALA A 122 -4.80 -3.24 2.75
CA ALA A 122 -5.60 -4.00 3.71
C ALA A 122 -6.63 -4.90 3.01
N GLY A 123 -6.95 -6.04 3.61
CA GLY A 123 -8.00 -6.92 3.06
C GLY A 123 -9.41 -6.35 3.22
N SER A 124 -9.69 -5.64 4.31
CA SER A 124 -11.04 -5.17 4.66
C SER A 124 -11.16 -3.64 4.71
N SER A 125 -10.35 -2.95 5.53
CA SER A 125 -10.47 -1.50 5.68
C SER A 125 -9.15 -0.80 5.99
N ILE A 126 -9.06 0.47 5.60
CA ILE A 126 -7.98 1.39 5.98
C ILE A 126 -8.67 2.59 6.62
N THR A 127 -8.37 2.85 7.88
CA THR A 127 -8.94 3.95 8.66
C THR A 127 -7.85 4.94 9.02
N LEU A 128 -8.01 6.19 8.58
CA LEU A 128 -7.13 7.30 8.93
C LEU A 128 -7.81 8.15 10.00
N TYR A 129 -7.25 8.17 11.20
CA TYR A 129 -7.78 8.96 12.32
C TYR A 129 -7.21 10.39 12.30
N PRO A 130 -7.88 11.35 12.98
CA PRO A 130 -7.32 12.68 13.21
C PRO A 130 -5.92 12.59 13.82
N GLY A 131 -4.91 13.06 13.09
CA GLY A 131 -3.48 12.85 13.40
C GLY A 131 -2.69 12.29 12.23
N PHE A 132 -3.36 11.69 11.24
CA PHE A 132 -2.77 11.41 9.94
C PHE A 132 -2.64 12.71 9.12
N HIS A 133 -1.45 12.98 8.60
CA HIS A 133 -1.14 14.17 7.80
C HIS A 133 -0.13 13.85 6.70
N ALA A 134 -0.55 13.97 5.44
CA ALA A 134 0.36 13.97 4.30
C ALA A 134 0.64 15.42 3.89
N GLN A 135 1.91 15.82 3.87
CA GLN A 135 2.31 17.17 3.46
C GLN A 135 2.15 17.33 1.93
N SER A 136 1.92 18.55 1.47
CA SER A 136 1.86 18.86 0.03
C SER A 136 3.18 18.46 -0.65
N GLY A 137 3.07 17.69 -1.75
CA GLY A 137 4.23 17.13 -2.46
C GLY A 137 4.69 15.75 -1.95
N SER A 138 4.04 15.18 -0.92
CA SER A 138 4.24 13.78 -0.51
C SER A 138 3.25 12.84 -1.20
N GLY A 139 3.58 11.55 -1.31
CA GLY A 139 2.70 10.52 -1.86
C GLY A 139 2.05 9.65 -0.79
N PHE A 140 0.75 9.38 -0.96
CA PHE A 140 0.00 8.46 -0.13
C PHE A 140 -0.92 7.59 -1.00
N ARG A 141 -0.70 6.28 -1.01
CA ARG A 141 -1.54 5.29 -1.71
C ARG A 141 -2.19 4.34 -0.71
N ALA A 142 -3.40 3.87 -0.98
CA ALA A 142 -4.15 3.00 -0.08
C ALA A 142 -5.00 2.00 -0.87
N TYR A 143 -4.82 0.71 -0.64
CA TYR A 143 -5.39 -0.40 -1.40
C TYR A 143 -6.31 -1.24 -0.50
N ILE A 144 -7.55 -1.49 -0.93
CA ILE A 144 -8.46 -2.46 -0.29
C ILE A 144 -8.63 -3.66 -1.22
N GLY A 145 -8.50 -4.88 -0.69
CA GLY A 145 -8.75 -6.12 -1.43
C GLY A 145 -7.50 -6.84 -1.94
N GLY A 146 -6.31 -6.35 -1.62
CA GLY A 146 -5.02 -6.90 -2.06
C GLY A 146 -4.11 -7.36 -0.91
N SER A 147 -4.61 -8.22 -0.01
CA SER A 147 -3.82 -8.71 1.13
C SER A 147 -2.82 -9.79 0.70
N CYS A 148 -1.56 -9.68 1.14
CA CYS A 148 -0.53 -10.70 1.44
C CYS A 148 -0.38 -12.00 0.60
N ALA A 149 -1.14 -12.16 -0.48
CA ALA A 149 -1.12 -13.29 -1.42
C ALA A 149 -1.69 -12.94 -2.80
N ALA A 150 -2.46 -11.85 -2.95
CA ALA A 150 -2.97 -11.44 -4.25
C ALA A 150 -2.85 -9.92 -4.39
N LYS A 151 -1.88 -9.46 -5.20
CA LYS A 151 -1.89 -8.10 -5.75
C LYS A 151 -2.95 -8.05 -6.84
N GLU A 152 -4.23 -8.06 -6.46
CA GLU A 152 -5.31 -7.63 -7.34
C GLU A 152 -5.32 -6.10 -7.34
N ASP A 153 -5.54 -5.51 -8.51
CA ASP A 153 -5.51 -4.06 -8.71
C ASP A 153 -6.43 -3.31 -7.72
N PRO A 154 -6.01 -2.11 -7.24
CA PRO A 154 -6.69 -1.37 -6.18
C PRO A 154 -8.18 -1.09 -6.42
N LEU A 155 -8.99 -1.23 -5.36
CA LEU A 155 -10.31 -0.60 -5.28
C LEU A 155 -10.25 0.95 -5.19
N ILE A 156 -9.16 1.52 -4.67
CA ILE A 156 -8.92 2.97 -4.55
C ILE A 156 -7.40 3.20 -4.70
N SER A 157 -6.97 4.22 -5.43
CA SER A 157 -5.59 4.72 -5.43
C SER A 157 -5.67 6.23 -5.29
N PHE A 158 -5.04 6.77 -4.24
CA PHE A 158 -4.83 8.20 -4.13
C PHE A 158 -3.43 8.50 -4.63
N GLN A 159 -3.34 9.42 -5.56
CA GLN A 159 -2.15 10.20 -5.81
C GLN A 159 -2.70 11.60 -5.95
N GLU A 160 -2.33 12.52 -5.05
CA GLU A 160 -2.72 13.91 -5.20
C GLU A 160 -2.05 14.40 -6.49
N PRO A 161 -2.81 14.65 -7.58
CA PRO A 161 -2.19 15.16 -8.77
C PRO A 161 -1.92 16.63 -8.47
N GLU A 162 -0.66 17.04 -8.52
CA GLU A 162 -0.36 18.40 -8.91
C GLU A 162 -0.95 18.59 -10.32
N CYS A 163 -2.16 19.15 -10.43
CA CYS A 163 -2.52 19.88 -11.63
C CYS A 163 -3.65 20.89 -11.43
N LEU A 164 -3.25 22.15 -11.45
CA LEU A 164 -4.05 23.27 -11.92
C LEU A 164 -4.27 23.03 -13.44
N SER A 165 -5.47 22.58 -13.82
CA SER A 165 -5.99 22.32 -15.19
C SER A 165 -5.68 20.96 -15.87
N ASP A 166 -6.76 20.20 -16.12
CA ASP A 166 -6.91 19.13 -17.15
C ASP A 166 -6.02 17.87 -17.09
N CYS A 167 -6.06 17.11 -16.00
CA CYS A 167 -5.38 15.79 -15.90
C CYS A 167 -6.29 14.61 -15.49
N GLY A 168 -7.60 14.67 -15.73
CA GLY A 168 -8.55 13.59 -15.43
C GLY A 168 -9.53 13.32 -16.57
N ASN A 169 -10.28 12.21 -16.53
CA ASN A 169 -11.40 12.03 -17.47
C ASN A 169 -12.63 12.82 -17.02
N TYR A 170 -12.62 13.30 -15.78
CA TYR A 170 -13.73 14.03 -15.17
C TYR A 170 -13.21 15.24 -14.40
N ARG A 171 -14.04 16.29 -14.31
CA ARG A 171 -13.86 17.41 -13.39
C ARG A 171 -15.08 17.57 -12.49
N ILE A 172 -14.86 18.05 -11.26
CA ILE A 172 -15.95 18.42 -10.35
C ILE A 172 -15.80 19.88 -9.93
N PHE A 173 -16.86 20.67 -10.08
CA PHE A 173 -16.89 22.08 -9.71
C PHE A 173 -18.28 22.53 -9.24
N PRO A 174 -18.37 23.55 -8.35
CA PRO A 174 -17.26 24.10 -7.57
C PRO A 174 -16.79 23.07 -6.53
N ASN A 175 -15.48 22.99 -6.31
CA ASN A 175 -14.91 22.15 -5.26
C ASN A 175 -13.73 22.90 -4.62
N PRO A 176 -13.84 23.36 -3.36
CA PRO A 176 -14.93 23.12 -2.41
C PRO A 176 -16.28 23.77 -2.77
N SER A 177 -17.37 23.27 -2.18
CA SER A 177 -18.72 23.86 -2.30
C SER A 177 -19.34 24.14 -0.92
N SER A 178 -19.76 25.38 -0.69
CA SER A 178 -20.46 25.80 0.53
C SER A 178 -21.95 25.48 0.53
N THR A 179 -22.55 25.25 -0.65
CA THR A 179 -23.94 24.84 -0.79
C THR A 179 -24.11 23.32 -0.72
N GLY A 180 -23.00 22.57 -0.83
CA GLY A 180 -23.01 21.13 -0.98
C GLY A 180 -23.47 20.65 -2.36
N ILE A 181 -23.65 21.56 -3.33
CA ILE A 181 -24.01 21.22 -4.71
C ILE A 181 -22.75 21.27 -5.58
N PHE A 182 -22.54 20.23 -6.37
CA PHE A 182 -21.40 20.06 -7.27
C PHE A 182 -21.88 19.59 -8.65
N THR A 183 -21.16 19.95 -9.69
CA THR A 183 -21.32 19.39 -11.04
C THR A 183 -20.15 18.47 -11.33
N LEU A 184 -20.44 17.21 -11.63
CA LEU A 184 -19.50 16.26 -12.22
C LEU A 184 -19.64 16.33 -13.73
N GLU A 185 -18.55 16.56 -14.43
CA GLU A 185 -18.51 16.65 -15.90
C GLU A 185 -17.45 15.70 -16.45
N ALA A 186 -17.82 14.93 -17.46
CA ALA A 186 -16.90 14.13 -18.25
C ALA A 186 -16.21 15.01 -19.29
N LEU A 187 -14.88 15.03 -19.28
CA LEU A 187 -14.05 15.81 -20.20
C LEU A 187 -13.87 15.12 -21.56
N ARG A 188 -14.25 13.84 -21.65
CA ARG A 188 -14.23 13.04 -22.87
C ARG A 188 -15.57 12.33 -23.04
N SER A 189 -16.11 12.36 -24.24
CA SER A 189 -17.35 11.64 -24.55
C SER A 189 -17.08 10.14 -24.60
N ASP A 190 -17.76 9.40 -23.72
CA ASP A 190 -17.78 7.94 -23.71
C ASP A 190 -19.24 7.45 -23.66
N GLN A 191 -19.63 6.65 -24.64
CA GLN A 191 -20.98 6.07 -24.78
C GLN A 191 -21.19 4.83 -23.90
N ASN A 192 -20.19 4.43 -23.13
CA ASN A 192 -20.28 3.28 -22.24
C ASN A 192 -20.99 3.65 -20.93
N ARG A 193 -21.76 2.69 -20.41
CA ARG A 193 -22.41 2.76 -19.10
C ARG A 193 -21.41 3.20 -18.02
N LYS A 194 -21.84 4.14 -17.17
CA LYS A 194 -21.10 4.61 -16.00
C LYS A 194 -21.96 4.50 -14.76
N ILE A 195 -21.31 4.17 -13.64
CA ILE A 195 -21.90 4.24 -12.31
C ILE A 195 -21.20 5.37 -11.57
N VAL A 196 -21.96 6.27 -10.97
CA VAL A 196 -21.43 7.29 -10.05
C VAL A 196 -21.90 6.92 -8.65
N ALA A 197 -20.96 6.61 -7.76
CA ALA A 197 -21.21 6.30 -6.37
C ALA A 197 -20.53 7.33 -5.47
N ILE A 198 -21.25 7.86 -4.49
CA ILE A 198 -20.73 8.85 -3.55
C ILE A 198 -20.57 8.19 -2.19
N TYR A 199 -19.43 8.42 -1.57
CA TYR A 199 -19.09 7.90 -0.25
C TYR A 199 -18.73 9.06 0.68
N ASP A 200 -19.07 8.96 1.96
CA ASP A 200 -18.42 9.79 2.96
C ASP A 200 -17.00 9.28 3.25
N PHE A 201 -16.21 10.03 4.01
CA PHE A 201 -14.82 9.67 4.32
C PHE A 201 -14.67 8.35 5.09
N SER A 202 -15.75 7.84 5.70
CA SER A 202 -15.76 6.54 6.38
C SER A 202 -15.96 5.37 5.43
N GLY A 203 -16.23 5.64 4.14
CA GLY A 203 -16.54 4.63 3.13
C GLY A 203 -18.00 4.22 3.09
N ARG A 204 -18.90 4.90 3.83
CA ARG A 204 -20.34 4.65 3.72
C ARG A 204 -20.88 5.30 2.45
N ARG A 205 -21.58 4.51 1.63
CA ARG A 205 -22.19 4.96 0.37
C ARG A 205 -23.40 5.85 0.65
N ILE A 206 -23.29 7.12 0.28
CA ILE A 206 -24.34 8.15 0.35
C ILE A 206 -25.30 8.03 -0.83
N SER A 207 -24.78 7.81 -2.03
CA SER A 207 -25.59 7.73 -3.24
C SER A 207 -24.97 6.77 -4.26
N TYR A 208 -25.82 6.30 -5.17
CA TYR A 208 -25.47 5.44 -6.29
C TYR A 208 -26.39 5.75 -7.47
N THR A 209 -25.84 6.02 -8.64
CA THR A 209 -26.62 6.31 -9.84
C THR A 209 -25.96 5.72 -11.06
N GLU A 210 -26.76 5.10 -11.93
CA GLU A 210 -26.29 4.55 -13.20
C GLU A 210 -26.68 5.48 -14.36
N PHE A 211 -25.74 5.63 -15.29
CA PHE A 211 -25.89 6.41 -16.51
C PHE A 211 -25.59 5.49 -17.69
N SER A 212 -26.49 5.44 -18.67
CA SER A 212 -26.19 4.80 -19.96
C SER A 212 -25.06 5.52 -20.69
N MET A 213 -25.03 6.86 -20.56
CA MET A 213 -23.96 7.75 -20.99
C MET A 213 -23.84 8.89 -19.96
N LEU A 214 -22.62 9.24 -19.55
CA LEU A 214 -22.36 10.34 -18.62
C LEU A 214 -21.65 11.49 -19.34
N THR A 215 -22.34 12.63 -19.50
CA THR A 215 -21.76 13.89 -19.96
C THR A 215 -21.55 14.83 -18.79
N HIS A 216 -22.62 15.14 -18.06
CA HIS A 216 -22.56 15.87 -16.80
C HIS A 216 -23.71 15.44 -15.89
N THR A 217 -23.52 15.58 -14.58
CA THR A 217 -24.56 15.36 -13.58
C THR A 217 -24.35 16.22 -12.35
N THR A 218 -25.44 16.48 -11.62
CA THR A 218 -25.40 17.24 -10.37
C THR A 218 -25.31 16.28 -9.20
N ILE A 219 -24.35 16.53 -8.33
CA ILE A 219 -24.20 15.88 -7.04
C ILE A 219 -24.72 16.82 -5.97
N ASN A 220 -25.75 16.39 -5.24
CA ASN A 220 -26.34 17.15 -4.15
C ASN A 220 -26.03 16.50 -2.80
N LEU A 221 -25.15 17.15 -2.04
CA LEU A 221 -24.79 16.81 -0.67
C LEU A 221 -25.25 17.89 0.32
N SER A 222 -26.20 18.74 -0.04
CA SER A 222 -26.67 19.83 0.84
C SER A 222 -27.19 19.31 2.19
N ALA A 223 -27.75 18.10 2.22
CA ALA A 223 -28.25 17.43 3.43
C ALA A 223 -27.17 16.68 4.24
N GLN A 224 -25.94 16.57 3.74
CA GLN A 224 -24.85 15.87 4.43
C GLN A 224 -24.09 16.83 5.36
N GLU A 225 -23.25 16.30 6.24
CA GLU A 225 -22.39 17.15 7.08
C GLU A 225 -21.29 17.84 6.27
N LYS A 226 -20.63 18.84 6.86
CA LYS A 226 -19.45 19.46 6.25
C LYS A 226 -18.30 18.46 6.34
N GLY A 227 -17.53 18.30 5.28
CA GLY A 227 -16.48 17.28 5.27
C GLY A 227 -16.05 16.85 3.88
N ILE A 228 -15.26 15.78 3.87
CA ILE A 228 -14.70 15.18 2.66
C ILE A 228 -15.63 14.04 2.21
N TYR A 229 -15.92 14.02 0.92
CA TYR A 229 -16.64 12.96 0.25
C TYR A 229 -15.83 12.47 -0.95
N LEU A 230 -16.07 11.22 -1.33
CA LEU A 230 -15.44 10.58 -2.48
C LEU A 230 -16.50 10.30 -3.54
N VAL A 231 -16.21 10.67 -4.78
CA VAL A 231 -17.05 10.39 -5.95
C VAL A 231 -16.32 9.34 -6.77
N ARG A 232 -16.85 8.13 -6.80
CA ARG A 232 -16.31 7.02 -7.59
C ARG A 232 -17.11 6.87 -8.88
N ILE A 233 -16.43 6.98 -10.01
CA ILE A 233 -16.98 6.76 -11.35
C ILE A 233 -16.48 5.42 -11.87
N ILE A 234 -17.38 4.47 -12.07
CA ILE A 234 -17.05 3.08 -12.44
C ILE A 234 -17.52 2.82 -13.88
N SER A 235 -16.63 2.30 -14.72
CA SER A 235 -16.90 1.75 -16.04
C SER A 235 -16.69 0.23 -16.03
N LYS A 236 -16.83 -0.43 -17.19
CA LYS A 236 -16.61 -1.87 -17.30
C LYS A 236 -15.17 -2.28 -16.97
N ASP A 237 -14.20 -1.47 -17.40
CA ASP A 237 -12.79 -1.82 -17.41
C ASP A 237 -11.95 -0.92 -16.48
N ASN A 238 -12.55 0.12 -15.88
CA ASN A 238 -11.81 1.07 -15.04
C ASN A 238 -12.72 1.72 -13.97
N SER A 239 -12.12 2.27 -12.92
CA SER A 239 -12.78 3.21 -12.02
C SER A 239 -11.90 4.39 -11.66
N GLU A 240 -12.48 5.58 -11.60
CA GLU A 240 -11.82 6.82 -11.20
C GLU A 240 -12.47 7.35 -9.93
N THR A 241 -11.68 7.88 -8.99
CA THR A 241 -12.19 8.45 -7.74
C THR A 241 -11.75 9.88 -7.58
N LEU A 242 -12.70 10.78 -7.34
CA LEU A 242 -12.48 12.20 -7.12
C LEU A 242 -12.84 12.57 -5.68
N LYS A 243 -12.05 13.46 -5.08
CA LYS A 243 -12.32 14.04 -3.76
C LYS A 243 -13.14 15.31 -3.91
N ILE A 244 -14.21 15.45 -3.12
CA ILE A 244 -14.97 16.70 -3.00
C ILE A 244 -15.05 17.17 -1.56
N ILE A 245 -15.07 18.48 -1.35
CA ILE A 245 -15.08 19.12 -0.04
C ILE A 245 -16.35 19.95 0.09
N ARG A 246 -17.22 19.57 1.03
CA ARG A 246 -18.39 20.36 1.43
C ARG A 246 -18.02 21.27 2.61
N GLN A 247 -18.13 22.58 2.42
CA GLN A 247 -17.73 23.62 3.37
C GLN A 247 -18.88 24.19 4.20
#